data_AF-K8YAL2-F1
#
_entry.id   AF-K8YAL2-F1
#
_cell.length_a   1.000
_cell.length_b   1.000
_cell.length_c   1.000
_cell.angle_alpha   90.00
_cell.angle_beta   90.00
_cell.angle_gamma   90.00
#
_symmetry.space_group_name_H-M   'P 1'
#
loop_
_entity.id
_entity.type
_entity.pdbx_description
1 polymer ?
#
loop_
_entity_poly.entity_id
_entity_poly.type
_entity_poly.pdbx_seq_one_letter_code
_entity_poly.pdbx_strand_id
1 'polypeptide(L)'
;MKVMKSIFILLAVLGLNLSVLAQQNNQGGNQQANEAVEKIDELLKGELVPEDDDKNLTEEQKRRKKAIQEQEALWKNPDFKGYDKNFQELHQLSKSFANNKFRLALSNYQSGVNTVLKMRESVEQYRKEEAEKKRLDEKWYWQKVDRKAREDRVVSREKLVAKQQALNYFTKAINHLDEIKNPDLRERPEFKRLLSDTYRSWILTEYDLQNLPQCIPILELYIEIDENEKEYPAHKYLASCYAFEENMIKKYGGASEDQMFKYRYKKNVHLLRATELKYGKDSPEYKHIVNLVNKDEVISVRP
;
A
#
# COMPACT_ATOMS: atom_id res chain seq x y z
N MET A 1 26.85 -5.09 -4.09
CA MET A 1 25.50 -4.50 -3.85
C MET A 1 24.39 -4.98 -4.81
N LYS A 2 24.66 -5.45 -6.04
CA LYS A 2 23.59 -5.93 -6.97
C LYS A 2 22.99 -7.32 -6.64
N VAL A 3 23.74 -8.20 -5.97
CA VAL A 3 23.29 -9.58 -5.69
C VAL A 3 22.37 -9.65 -4.45
N MET A 4 22.50 -8.72 -3.50
CA MET A 4 21.64 -8.71 -2.30
C MET A 4 20.19 -8.28 -2.60
N LYS A 5 19.95 -7.35 -3.54
CA LYS A 5 18.59 -6.88 -3.86
C LYS A 5 17.73 -7.99 -4.54
N SER A 6 18.33 -8.85 -5.36
CA SER A 6 17.61 -9.97 -5.99
C SER A 6 17.31 -11.12 -5.02
N ILE A 7 18.16 -11.34 -4.01
CA ILE A 7 17.92 -12.35 -2.96
C ILE A 7 16.77 -11.94 -2.03
N PHE A 8 16.60 -10.63 -1.76
CA PHE A 8 15.48 -10.13 -0.96
C PHE A 8 14.12 -10.27 -1.66
N ILE A 9 14.06 -10.06 -2.97
CA ILE A 9 12.83 -10.30 -3.76
C ILE A 9 12.50 -11.80 -3.79
N LEU A 10 13.52 -12.68 -3.88
CA LEU A 10 13.34 -14.13 -3.80
C LEU A 10 12.87 -14.59 -2.40
N LEU A 11 13.36 -13.95 -1.33
CA LEU A 11 12.92 -14.17 0.05
C LEU A 11 11.49 -13.67 0.29
N ALA A 12 11.07 -12.58 -0.36
CA ALA A 12 9.67 -12.15 -0.34
C ALA A 12 8.77 -13.19 -1.03
N VAL A 13 9.22 -13.79 -2.14
CA VAL A 13 8.49 -14.86 -2.85
C VAL A 13 8.48 -16.18 -2.08
N LEU A 14 9.55 -16.55 -1.38
CA LEU A 14 9.60 -17.75 -0.54
C LEU A 14 8.84 -17.56 0.78
N GLY A 15 8.83 -16.34 1.33
CA GLY A 15 8.05 -15.96 2.50
C GLY A 15 6.53 -16.06 2.27
N LEU A 16 6.07 -15.88 1.02
CA LEU A 16 4.67 -16.09 0.63
C LEU A 16 4.18 -17.51 0.94
N ASN A 17 5.02 -18.54 0.82
CA ASN A 17 4.58 -19.93 1.08
C ASN A 17 4.44 -20.26 2.57
N LEU A 18 5.20 -19.61 3.44
CA LEU A 18 5.10 -19.79 4.89
C LEU A 18 3.96 -18.97 5.51
N SER A 19 3.68 -17.77 5.00
CA SER A 19 2.57 -16.94 5.46
C SER A 19 1.19 -17.44 4.99
N VAL A 20 1.11 -18.09 3.82
CA VAL A 20 -0.15 -18.67 3.31
C VAL A 20 -0.66 -19.81 4.20
N LEU A 21 0.23 -20.60 4.81
CA LEU A 21 -0.14 -21.64 5.79
C LEU A 21 -0.61 -21.06 7.14
N ALA A 22 -0.09 -19.90 7.54
CA ALA A 22 -0.50 -19.23 8.79
C ALA A 22 -1.81 -18.43 8.64
N GLN A 23 -2.09 -17.85 7.46
CA GLN A 23 -3.30 -17.05 7.21
C GLN A 23 -4.58 -17.87 7.05
N GLN A 24 -4.51 -19.14 6.65
CA GLN A 24 -5.72 -19.98 6.46
C GLN A 24 -6.42 -20.36 7.77
N ASN A 25 -5.74 -20.28 8.92
CA ASN A 25 -6.26 -20.78 10.20
C ASN A 25 -6.80 -19.71 11.17
N ASN A 26 -6.79 -18.41 10.84
CA ASN A 26 -6.90 -17.40 11.90
C ASN A 26 -7.87 -16.22 11.61
N GLN A 27 -9.16 -16.52 11.49
CA GLN A 27 -10.20 -15.48 11.35
C GLN A 27 -10.46 -14.66 12.64
N GLY A 28 -10.05 -15.13 13.82
CA GLY A 28 -10.11 -14.36 15.08
C GLY A 28 -8.87 -13.50 15.36
N GLY A 29 -7.80 -13.69 14.60
CA GLY A 29 -6.49 -13.07 14.84
C GLY A 29 -6.35 -11.61 14.37
N ASN A 30 -7.09 -11.21 13.33
CA ASN A 30 -6.91 -9.94 12.64
C ASN A 30 -7.53 -8.71 13.34
N GLN A 31 -8.43 -8.86 14.32
CA GLN A 31 -9.19 -7.71 14.85
C GLN A 31 -8.32 -6.63 15.54
N GLN A 32 -7.45 -7.00 16.49
CA GLN A 32 -6.59 -6.03 17.18
C GLN A 32 -5.44 -5.45 16.32
N ALA A 33 -4.95 -6.22 15.33
CA ALA A 33 -3.95 -5.70 14.39
C ALA A 33 -4.59 -4.72 13.40
N ASN A 34 -5.85 -4.97 13.00
CA ASN A 34 -6.66 -4.03 12.23
C ASN A 34 -6.93 -2.74 13.02
N GLU A 35 -7.20 -2.81 14.33
CA GLU A 35 -7.45 -1.63 15.16
C GLU A 35 -6.30 -0.62 15.15
N ALA A 36 -5.03 -1.04 15.04
CA ALA A 36 -3.92 -0.09 15.01
C ALA A 36 -3.66 0.51 13.63
N VAL A 37 -3.92 -0.25 12.56
CA VAL A 37 -3.99 0.30 11.21
C VAL A 37 -5.11 1.32 11.15
N GLU A 38 -6.26 1.00 11.74
CA GLU A 38 -7.41 1.90 11.87
C GLU A 38 -7.08 3.13 12.72
N LYS A 39 -6.32 3.02 13.82
CA LYS A 39 -5.86 4.17 14.61
C LYS A 39 -4.90 5.06 13.84
N ILE A 40 -3.95 4.51 13.09
CA ILE A 40 -3.08 5.31 12.23
C ILE A 40 -3.91 5.96 11.13
N ASP A 41 -4.82 5.20 10.54
CA ASP A 41 -5.78 5.75 9.60
C ASP A 41 -6.64 6.82 10.24
N GLU A 42 -7.07 6.72 11.49
CA GLU A 42 -7.87 7.73 12.19
C GLU A 42 -7.06 9.00 12.47
N LEU A 43 -5.83 8.85 12.96
CA LEU A 43 -4.89 9.96 13.17
C LEU A 43 -4.55 10.71 11.88
N LEU A 44 -4.63 10.02 10.73
CA LEU A 44 -4.24 10.55 9.42
C LEU A 44 -5.42 10.78 8.45
N LYS A 45 -6.61 10.26 8.77
CA LYS A 45 -7.90 10.54 8.13
C LYS A 45 -8.20 11.98 8.51
N GLY A 46 -8.22 12.83 7.48
CA GLY A 46 -8.31 14.28 7.64
C GLY A 46 -9.69 14.76 8.09
N GLU A 47 -10.21 14.27 9.21
CA GLU A 47 -11.31 14.90 9.93
C GLU A 47 -10.76 15.39 11.26
N LEU A 48 -10.41 16.68 11.32
CA LEU A 48 -10.31 17.52 12.53
C LEU A 48 -9.80 18.93 12.18
N VAL A 49 -9.42 19.20 10.93
CA VAL A 49 -9.50 20.56 10.40
C VAL A 49 -10.92 20.70 9.87
N PRO A 50 -11.74 21.63 10.38
CA PRO A 50 -12.99 22.01 9.72
C PRO A 50 -12.67 22.25 8.24
N GLU A 51 -13.63 22.01 7.34
CA GLU A 51 -13.60 22.67 6.04
C GLU A 51 -13.76 24.19 6.26
N ASP A 52 -12.79 24.82 6.92
CA ASP A 52 -12.67 26.26 6.98
C ASP A 52 -12.49 26.67 5.53
N ASP A 53 -13.46 27.46 5.04
CA ASP A 53 -13.48 28.08 3.73
C ASP A 53 -12.03 28.40 3.31
N ASP A 54 -11.60 27.90 2.14
CA ASP A 54 -10.25 28.11 1.56
C ASP A 54 -9.81 29.60 1.54
N LYS A 55 -10.73 30.52 1.85
CA LYS A 55 -10.55 31.96 2.06
C LYS A 55 -9.55 32.30 3.16
N ASN A 56 -9.39 31.49 4.21
CA ASN A 56 -8.51 31.81 5.35
C ASN A 56 -7.13 31.12 5.30
N LEU A 57 -6.86 30.27 4.30
CA LEU A 57 -5.57 29.60 4.16
C LEU A 57 -4.54 30.50 3.47
N THR A 58 -3.31 30.48 3.98
CA THR A 58 -2.14 31.09 3.32
C THR A 58 -1.89 30.42 1.95
N GLU A 59 -1.32 31.15 0.99
CA GLU A 59 -1.02 30.59 -0.34
C GLU A 59 -0.14 29.33 -0.29
N GLU A 60 0.78 29.24 0.67
CA GLU A 60 1.59 28.04 0.90
C GLU A 60 0.73 26.84 1.35
N GLN A 61 -0.24 27.06 2.25
CA GLN A 61 -1.13 26.02 2.74
C GLN A 61 -2.06 25.52 1.62
N LYS A 62 -2.55 26.41 0.75
CA LYS A 62 -3.32 26.02 -0.44
C LYS A 62 -2.50 25.16 -1.41
N ARG A 63 -1.25 25.55 -1.69
CA ARG A 63 -0.33 24.76 -2.52
C ARG A 63 -0.08 23.38 -1.93
N ARG A 64 0.14 23.30 -0.60
CA ARG A 64 0.32 22.04 0.11
C ARG A 64 -0.93 21.16 0.03
N LYS A 65 -2.11 21.71 0.35
CA LYS A 65 -3.40 21.00 0.25
C LYS A 65 -3.61 20.40 -1.14
N LYS A 66 -3.35 21.17 -2.19
CA LYS A 66 -3.43 20.69 -3.57
C LYS A 66 -2.43 19.56 -3.86
N ALA A 67 -1.18 19.72 -3.48
CA ALA A 67 -0.16 18.68 -3.68
C ALA A 67 -0.52 17.38 -2.94
N ILE A 68 -1.04 17.48 -1.71
CA ILE A 68 -1.51 16.31 -0.94
C ILE A 68 -2.70 15.64 -1.63
N GLN A 69 -3.67 16.39 -2.16
CA GLN A 69 -4.79 15.82 -2.90
C GLN A 69 -4.33 15.09 -4.18
N GLU A 70 -3.35 15.62 -4.89
CA GLU A 70 -2.74 14.97 -6.06
C GLU A 70 -2.00 13.68 -5.67
N GLN A 71 -1.24 13.71 -4.57
CA GLN A 71 -0.59 12.52 -4.01
C GLN A 71 -1.63 11.47 -3.58
N GLU A 72 -2.66 11.86 -2.83
CA GLU A 72 -3.73 10.94 -2.40
C GLU A 72 -4.47 10.34 -3.59
N ALA A 73 -4.70 11.11 -4.67
CA ALA A 73 -5.28 10.59 -5.91
C ALA A 73 -4.38 9.56 -6.59
N LEU A 74 -3.06 9.73 -6.55
CA LEU A 74 -2.07 8.81 -7.13
C LEU A 74 -2.02 7.46 -6.41
N TRP A 75 -2.32 7.44 -5.11
CA TRP A 75 -2.32 6.24 -4.26
C TRP A 75 -3.69 5.57 -4.14
N LYS A 76 -4.67 5.95 -4.96
CA LYS A 76 -5.95 5.24 -5.04
C LYS A 76 -5.79 3.92 -5.79
N ASN A 77 -6.61 2.94 -5.41
CA ASN A 77 -6.74 1.71 -6.18
C ASN A 77 -7.08 2.04 -7.65
N PRO A 78 -6.52 1.28 -8.60
CA PRO A 78 -6.75 1.55 -10.01
C PRO A 78 -8.24 1.38 -10.31
N ASP A 79 -8.82 2.41 -10.91
CA ASP A 79 -10.18 2.41 -11.47
C ASP A 79 -10.08 2.70 -12.97
N PHE A 80 -11.06 2.21 -13.75
CA PHE A 80 -11.07 2.34 -15.21
C PHE A 80 -10.95 3.80 -15.70
N LYS A 81 -11.51 4.76 -14.95
CA LYS A 81 -11.45 6.19 -15.29
C LYS A 81 -10.06 6.80 -15.12
N GLY A 82 -9.31 6.39 -14.08
CA GLY A 82 -7.92 6.85 -13.87
C GLY A 82 -6.91 6.10 -14.74
N TYR A 83 -7.28 4.89 -15.17
CA TYR A 83 -6.46 4.02 -16.00
C TYR A 83 -6.08 4.68 -17.34
N ASP A 84 -7.03 5.18 -18.12
CA ASP A 84 -6.77 5.71 -19.48
C ASP A 84 -5.72 6.84 -19.50
N LYS A 85 -5.85 7.83 -18.60
CA LYS A 85 -4.91 8.96 -18.52
C LYS A 85 -3.49 8.49 -18.18
N ASN A 86 -3.34 7.66 -17.15
CA ASN A 86 -2.02 7.17 -16.73
C ASN A 86 -1.33 6.36 -17.84
N PHE A 87 -2.10 5.58 -18.61
CA PHE A 87 -1.54 4.81 -19.71
C PHE A 87 -1.16 5.63 -20.93
N GLN A 88 -1.93 6.67 -21.27
CA GLN A 88 -1.54 7.61 -22.32
C GLN A 88 -0.21 8.30 -21.98
N GLU A 89 -0.03 8.74 -20.73
CA GLU A 89 1.23 9.29 -20.23
C GLU A 89 2.37 8.26 -20.36
N LEU A 90 2.19 7.04 -19.88
CA LEU A 90 3.20 5.98 -19.94
C LEU A 90 3.57 5.57 -21.38
N HIS A 91 2.61 5.53 -22.29
CA HIS A 91 2.88 5.25 -23.71
C HIS A 91 3.66 6.39 -24.37
N GLN A 92 3.38 7.64 -24.01
CA GLN A 92 4.15 8.79 -24.49
C GLN A 92 5.59 8.73 -23.99
N LEU A 93 5.80 8.40 -22.71
CA LEU A 93 7.13 8.18 -22.11
C LEU A 93 7.86 7.00 -22.77
N SER A 94 7.14 5.93 -23.13
CA SER A 94 7.76 4.82 -23.86
C SER A 94 8.21 5.22 -25.27
N LYS A 95 7.50 6.13 -25.94
CA LYS A 95 7.90 6.63 -27.27
C LYS A 95 9.14 7.51 -27.18
N SER A 96 9.26 8.36 -26.14
CA SER A 96 10.45 9.20 -25.93
C SER A 96 11.69 8.39 -25.54
N PHE A 97 11.52 7.31 -24.76
CA PHE A 97 12.63 6.51 -24.23
C PHE A 97 13.21 5.51 -25.25
N ALA A 98 12.48 5.19 -26.32
CA ALA A 98 12.91 4.35 -27.47
C ALA A 98 13.71 3.07 -27.13
N ASN A 99 13.44 2.45 -25.97
CA ASN A 99 14.13 1.25 -25.49
C ASN A 99 13.21 0.03 -25.49
N ASN A 100 13.64 -1.05 -26.13
CA ASN A 100 12.85 -2.28 -26.22
C ASN A 100 12.56 -2.91 -24.83
N LYS A 101 13.51 -2.87 -23.90
CA LYS A 101 13.32 -3.43 -22.55
C LYS A 101 12.32 -2.64 -21.72
N PHE A 102 12.35 -1.32 -21.85
CA PHE A 102 11.35 -0.46 -21.22
C PHE A 102 9.94 -0.72 -21.76
N ARG A 103 9.79 -0.91 -23.08
CA ARG A 103 8.50 -1.25 -23.68
C ARG A 103 7.96 -2.60 -23.19
N LEU A 104 8.84 -3.60 -23.02
CA LEU A 104 8.47 -4.89 -22.42
C LEU A 104 8.07 -4.75 -20.95
N ALA A 105 8.81 -3.94 -20.18
CA ALA A 105 8.47 -3.64 -18.79
C ALA A 105 7.09 -2.97 -18.70
N LEU A 106 6.84 -1.96 -19.54
CA LEU A 106 5.57 -1.26 -19.61
C LEU A 106 4.44 -2.23 -19.93
N SER A 107 4.57 -3.06 -20.97
CA SER A 107 3.55 -4.04 -21.36
C SER A 107 3.19 -5.02 -20.24
N ASN A 108 4.19 -5.54 -19.51
CA ASN A 108 3.95 -6.39 -18.36
C ASN A 108 3.26 -5.62 -17.22
N TYR A 109 3.69 -4.39 -16.93
CA TYR A 109 3.04 -3.53 -15.95
C TYR A 109 1.55 -3.32 -16.26
N GLN A 110 1.20 -2.98 -17.51
CA GLN A 110 -0.22 -2.81 -17.90
C GLN A 110 -0.98 -4.12 -17.76
N SER A 111 -0.37 -5.25 -18.11
CA SER A 111 -1.00 -6.56 -17.93
C SER A 111 -1.33 -6.84 -16.46
N GLY A 112 -0.42 -6.50 -15.54
CA GLY A 112 -0.64 -6.62 -14.10
C GLY A 112 -1.78 -5.73 -13.60
N VAL A 113 -1.80 -4.45 -14.00
CA VAL A 113 -2.89 -3.52 -13.63
C VAL A 113 -4.23 -3.98 -14.19
N ASN A 114 -4.25 -4.46 -15.45
CA ASN A 114 -5.46 -4.98 -16.08
C ASN A 114 -6.04 -6.20 -15.36
N THR A 115 -5.19 -7.09 -14.85
CA THR A 115 -5.65 -8.22 -14.03
C THR A 115 -6.38 -7.75 -12.78
N VAL A 116 -5.86 -6.73 -12.10
CA VAL A 116 -6.51 -6.15 -10.91
C VAL A 116 -7.84 -5.48 -11.27
N LEU A 117 -7.89 -4.72 -12.37
CA LEU A 117 -9.13 -4.08 -12.83
C LEU A 117 -10.22 -5.09 -13.17
N LYS A 118 -9.89 -6.11 -13.97
CA LYS A 118 -10.84 -7.18 -14.32
C LYS A 118 -11.35 -7.92 -13.09
N MET A 119 -10.49 -8.16 -12.11
CA MET A 119 -10.91 -8.76 -10.85
C MET A 119 -11.88 -7.84 -10.09
N ARG A 120 -11.65 -6.52 -10.06
CA ARG A 120 -12.57 -5.57 -9.40
C ARG A 120 -13.96 -5.61 -10.03
N GLU A 121 -14.02 -5.56 -11.37
CA GLU A 121 -15.26 -5.68 -12.13
C GLU A 121 -15.95 -7.04 -11.88
N SER A 122 -15.18 -8.14 -11.90
CA SER A 122 -15.69 -9.49 -11.62
C SER A 122 -16.30 -9.60 -10.22
N VAL A 123 -15.63 -9.03 -9.20
CA VAL A 123 -16.11 -9.03 -7.81
C VAL A 123 -17.37 -8.17 -7.66
N GLU A 124 -17.42 -7.00 -8.29
CA GLU A 124 -18.61 -6.13 -8.26
C GLU A 124 -19.81 -6.82 -8.91
N GLN A 125 -19.60 -7.41 -10.09
CA GLN A 125 -20.62 -8.16 -10.80
C GLN A 125 -21.09 -9.37 -9.99
N TYR A 126 -20.18 -10.14 -9.40
CA TYR A 126 -20.52 -11.28 -8.53
C TYR A 126 -21.38 -10.84 -7.34
N ARG A 127 -21.01 -9.75 -6.65
CA ARG A 127 -21.79 -9.24 -5.52
C ARG A 127 -23.19 -8.78 -5.94
N LYS A 128 -23.31 -8.16 -7.11
CA LYS A 128 -24.60 -7.75 -7.68
C LYS A 128 -25.47 -8.96 -8.01
N GLU A 129 -24.93 -9.97 -8.70
CA GLU A 129 -25.64 -11.19 -9.06
C GLU A 129 -26.11 -11.97 -7.83
N GLU A 130 -25.28 -12.11 -6.79
CA GLU A 130 -25.67 -12.80 -5.56
C GLU A 130 -26.75 -12.04 -4.79
N ALA A 131 -26.76 -10.70 -4.86
CA ALA A 131 -27.77 -9.86 -4.24
C ALA A 131 -29.13 -9.93 -4.97
N GLU A 132 -29.13 -10.10 -6.30
CA GLU A 132 -30.35 -10.20 -7.12
C GLU A 132 -31.04 -11.58 -7.05
N LYS A 133 -30.32 -12.62 -6.60
CA LYS A 133 -30.85 -13.99 -6.49
C LYS A 133 -31.91 -14.10 -5.38
N LYS A 134 -33.12 -14.56 -5.75
CA LYS A 134 -34.19 -14.89 -4.79
C LYS A 134 -33.82 -16.12 -3.98
N ARG A 135 -33.86 -16.02 -2.65
CA ARG A 135 -33.58 -17.11 -1.71
C ARG A 135 -34.84 -17.45 -0.93
N LEU A 136 -35.57 -18.45 -1.41
CA LEU A 136 -36.84 -18.89 -0.82
C LEU A 136 -36.63 -19.87 0.34
N ASP A 137 -35.42 -20.42 0.45
CA ASP A 137 -34.98 -21.43 1.42
C ASP A 137 -34.23 -20.84 2.64
N GLU A 138 -33.98 -19.53 2.64
CA GLU A 138 -33.34 -18.82 3.75
C GLU A 138 -34.37 -18.23 4.72
N LYS A 139 -34.78 -19.05 5.69
CA LYS A 139 -35.75 -18.66 6.73
C LYS A 139 -35.10 -18.06 7.96
N TRP A 140 -33.88 -18.48 8.30
CA TRP A 140 -33.20 -18.13 9.55
C TRP A 140 -32.02 -17.20 9.34
N TYR A 141 -31.77 -16.33 10.33
CA TYR A 141 -30.66 -15.37 10.29
C TYR A 141 -29.28 -16.03 10.08
N TRP A 142 -29.02 -17.14 10.77
CA TRP A 142 -27.73 -17.84 10.67
C TRP A 142 -27.46 -18.40 9.26
N GLN A 143 -28.50 -18.76 8.49
CA GLN A 143 -28.35 -19.21 7.11
C GLN A 143 -27.84 -18.07 6.21
N LYS A 144 -28.33 -16.84 6.44
CA LYS A 144 -27.86 -15.63 5.75
C LYS A 144 -26.41 -15.30 6.12
N VAL A 145 -26.03 -15.50 7.39
CA VAL A 145 -24.64 -15.35 7.84
C VAL A 145 -23.73 -16.36 7.13
N ASP A 146 -24.11 -17.64 7.12
CA ASP A 146 -23.35 -18.69 6.45
C ASP A 146 -23.22 -18.46 4.93
N ARG A 147 -24.30 -17.99 4.29
CA ARG A 147 -24.27 -17.63 2.86
C ARG A 147 -23.29 -16.49 2.61
N LYS A 148 -23.39 -15.38 3.35
CA LYS A 148 -22.46 -14.26 3.22
C LYS A 148 -21.01 -14.70 3.45
N ALA A 149 -20.76 -15.57 4.44
CA ALA A 149 -19.44 -16.13 4.66
C ALA A 149 -18.94 -17.02 3.49
N ARG A 150 -19.84 -17.71 2.75
CA ARG A 150 -19.48 -18.39 1.50
C ARG A 150 -19.16 -17.39 0.38
N GLU A 151 -20.00 -16.39 0.18
CA GLU A 151 -19.80 -15.32 -0.81
C GLU A 151 -18.45 -14.61 -0.60
N ASP A 152 -18.14 -14.22 0.64
CA ASP A 152 -16.89 -13.55 0.98
C ASP A 152 -15.66 -14.46 0.80
N ARG A 153 -15.79 -15.78 1.02
CA ARG A 153 -14.72 -16.75 0.70
C ARG A 153 -14.47 -16.88 -0.80
N VAL A 154 -15.53 -16.84 -1.62
CA VAL A 154 -15.40 -16.84 -3.08
C VAL A 154 -14.67 -15.58 -3.54
N VAL A 155 -15.13 -14.40 -3.07
CA VAL A 155 -14.48 -13.11 -3.38
C VAL A 155 -13.03 -13.07 -2.92
N SER A 156 -12.73 -13.55 -1.70
CA SER A 156 -11.37 -13.59 -1.17
C SER A 156 -10.45 -14.46 -2.03
N ARG A 157 -10.92 -15.64 -2.47
CA ARG A 157 -10.15 -16.53 -3.35
C ARG A 157 -9.88 -15.89 -4.71
N GLU A 158 -10.89 -15.27 -5.31
CA GLU A 158 -10.76 -14.56 -6.60
C GLU A 158 -9.71 -13.44 -6.49
N LYS A 159 -9.80 -12.61 -5.45
CA LYS A 159 -8.81 -11.56 -5.16
C LYS A 159 -7.40 -12.12 -5.02
N LEU A 160 -7.24 -13.24 -4.32
CA LEU A 160 -5.93 -13.86 -4.10
C LEU A 160 -5.29 -14.37 -5.39
N VAL A 161 -6.08 -15.01 -6.26
CA VAL A 161 -5.61 -15.49 -7.57
C VAL A 161 -5.21 -14.31 -8.46
N ALA A 162 -6.05 -13.28 -8.55
CA ALA A 162 -5.77 -12.09 -9.32
C ALA A 162 -4.52 -11.35 -8.81
N LYS A 163 -4.34 -11.25 -7.48
CA LYS A 163 -3.12 -10.70 -6.89
C LYS A 163 -1.90 -11.47 -7.37
N GLN A 164 -1.89 -12.79 -7.20
CA GLN A 164 -0.73 -13.60 -7.55
C GLN A 164 -0.33 -13.40 -9.02
N GLN A 165 -1.32 -13.34 -9.91
CA GLN A 165 -1.10 -13.05 -11.32
C GLN A 165 -0.55 -11.63 -11.55
N ALA A 166 -1.11 -10.62 -10.90
CA ALA A 166 -0.65 -9.23 -11.01
C ALA A 166 0.80 -9.07 -10.53
N LEU A 167 1.16 -9.66 -9.39
CA LEU A 167 2.53 -9.64 -8.85
C LEU A 167 3.52 -10.37 -9.76
N ASN A 168 3.11 -11.46 -10.41
CA ASN A 168 3.94 -12.13 -11.41
C ASN A 168 4.25 -11.20 -12.60
N TYR A 169 3.28 -10.40 -13.04
CA TYR A 169 3.49 -9.40 -14.08
C TYR A 169 4.38 -8.24 -13.60
N PHE A 170 4.18 -7.73 -12.39
CA PHE A 170 5.04 -6.68 -11.84
C PHE A 170 6.49 -7.15 -11.65
N THR A 171 6.68 -8.40 -11.22
CA THR A 171 8.01 -9.02 -11.14
C THR A 171 8.68 -9.07 -12.51
N LYS A 172 7.96 -9.47 -13.56
CA LYS A 172 8.48 -9.45 -14.94
C LYS A 172 8.82 -8.03 -15.41
N ALA A 173 8.00 -7.04 -15.05
CA ALA A 173 8.26 -5.65 -15.37
C ALA A 173 9.57 -5.16 -14.72
N ILE A 174 9.77 -5.46 -13.44
CA ILE A 174 11.01 -5.14 -12.72
C ILE A 174 12.20 -5.85 -13.33
N ASN A 175 12.09 -7.15 -13.66
CA ASN A 175 13.18 -7.89 -14.29
C ASN A 175 13.64 -7.24 -15.60
N HIS A 176 12.70 -6.76 -16.43
CA HIS A 176 13.04 -6.04 -17.65
C HIS A 176 13.66 -4.66 -17.40
N LEU A 177 13.24 -3.96 -16.34
CA LEU A 177 13.90 -2.71 -15.91
C LEU A 177 15.32 -2.97 -15.37
N ASP A 178 15.53 -4.09 -14.70
CA ASP A 178 16.85 -4.47 -14.18
C ASP A 178 17.83 -4.86 -15.29
N GLU A 179 17.35 -5.33 -16.44
CA GLU A 179 18.16 -5.56 -17.63
C GLU A 179 18.74 -4.25 -18.22
N ILE A 180 18.16 -3.08 -17.91
CA ILE A 180 18.70 -1.78 -18.30
C ILE A 180 19.89 -1.47 -17.39
N LYS A 181 21.09 -1.83 -17.85
CA LYS A 181 22.35 -1.68 -17.09
C LYS A 181 22.99 -0.29 -17.21
N ASN A 182 22.70 0.45 -18.29
CA ASN A 182 23.29 1.77 -18.51
C ASN A 182 22.77 2.76 -17.44
N PRO A 183 23.65 3.36 -16.61
CA PRO A 183 23.23 4.29 -15.55
C PRO A 183 22.51 5.53 -16.10
N ASP A 184 22.92 6.06 -17.25
CA ASP A 184 22.30 7.26 -17.84
C ASP A 184 20.84 7.02 -18.23
N LEU A 185 20.52 5.78 -18.63
CA LEU A 185 19.16 5.37 -18.95
C LEU A 185 18.32 5.11 -17.70
N ARG A 186 18.95 4.75 -16.58
CA ARG A 186 18.27 4.54 -15.30
C ARG A 186 17.97 5.85 -14.57
N GLU A 187 18.81 6.86 -14.77
CA GLU A 187 18.58 8.20 -14.21
C GLU A 187 17.50 8.99 -14.94
N ARG A 188 17.05 8.51 -16.10
CA ARG A 188 15.99 9.18 -16.86
C ARG A 188 14.66 9.18 -16.10
N PRO A 189 13.88 10.27 -16.21
CA PRO A 189 12.60 10.40 -15.53
C PRO A 189 11.61 9.32 -15.97
N GLU A 190 11.65 8.86 -17.22
CA GLU A 190 10.78 7.80 -17.72
C GLU A 190 11.01 6.46 -16.99
N PHE A 191 12.28 6.13 -16.74
CA PHE A 191 12.66 4.92 -16.00
C PHE A 191 12.15 4.98 -14.56
N LYS A 192 12.44 6.08 -13.87
CA LYS A 192 12.03 6.29 -12.46
C LYS A 192 10.51 6.33 -12.31
N ARG A 193 9.79 6.93 -13.26
CA ARG A 193 8.32 6.98 -13.27
C ARG A 193 7.71 5.58 -13.37
N LEU A 194 8.13 4.77 -14.35
CA LEU A 194 7.60 3.42 -14.50
C LEU A 194 7.97 2.51 -13.32
N LEU A 195 9.17 2.67 -12.76
CA LEU A 195 9.59 1.93 -11.57
C LEU A 195 8.73 2.30 -10.35
N SER A 196 8.51 3.59 -10.13
CA SER A 196 7.65 4.10 -9.05
C SER A 196 6.21 3.59 -9.21
N ASP A 197 5.65 3.68 -10.42
CA ASP A 197 4.28 3.22 -10.70
C ASP A 197 4.15 1.69 -10.49
N THR A 198 5.17 0.92 -10.87
CA THR A 198 5.21 -0.54 -10.64
C THR A 198 5.25 -0.89 -9.15
N TYR A 199 6.11 -0.23 -8.38
CA TYR A 199 6.18 -0.43 -6.93
C TYR A 199 4.90 0.02 -6.22
N ARG A 200 4.33 1.17 -6.60
CA ARG A 200 3.07 1.66 -6.03
C ARG A 200 1.92 0.68 -6.27
N SER A 201 1.75 0.20 -7.50
CA SER A 201 0.73 -0.80 -7.81
C SER A 201 0.95 -2.12 -7.07
N TRP A 202 2.21 -2.56 -6.90
CA TRP A 202 2.53 -3.72 -6.07
C TRP A 202 2.08 -3.50 -4.62
N ILE A 203 2.47 -2.39 -4.01
CA ILE A 203 2.14 -2.04 -2.62
C ILE A 203 0.63 -2.04 -2.42
N LEU A 204 -0.12 -1.33 -3.27
CA LEU A 204 -1.58 -1.26 -3.17
C LEU A 204 -2.24 -2.63 -3.29
N THR A 205 -1.73 -3.49 -4.18
CA THR A 205 -2.28 -4.85 -4.36
C THR A 205 -2.03 -5.73 -3.14
N GLU A 206 -0.87 -5.62 -2.50
CA GLU A 206 -0.57 -6.35 -1.26
C GLU A 206 -1.34 -5.80 -0.06
N TYR A 207 -1.44 -4.47 0.02
CA TYR A 207 -2.13 -3.76 1.10
C TYR A 207 -3.63 -4.05 1.13
N ASP A 208 -4.31 -4.13 -0.03
CA ASP A 208 -5.76 -4.46 -0.12
C ASP A 208 -6.11 -5.82 0.50
N LEU A 209 -5.15 -6.75 0.54
CA LEU A 209 -5.31 -8.09 1.12
C LEU A 209 -4.72 -8.22 2.53
N GLN A 210 -4.40 -7.10 3.16
CA GLN A 210 -3.83 -7.05 4.51
C GLN A 210 -2.46 -7.73 4.64
N ASN A 211 -1.70 -7.85 3.54
CA ASN A 211 -0.31 -8.34 3.56
C ASN A 211 0.65 -7.17 3.82
N LEU A 212 0.46 -6.50 4.95
CA LEU A 212 1.22 -5.31 5.36
C LEU A 212 2.74 -5.59 5.51
N PRO A 213 3.18 -6.72 6.09
CA PRO A 213 4.61 -7.04 6.21
C PRO A 213 5.36 -7.02 4.87
N GLN A 214 4.72 -7.56 3.83
CA GLN A 214 5.28 -7.67 2.48
C GLN A 214 5.40 -6.31 1.79
N CYS A 215 4.63 -5.31 2.23
CA CYS A 215 4.68 -3.96 1.69
C CYS A 215 5.92 -3.20 2.16
N ILE A 216 6.45 -3.47 3.36
CA ILE A 216 7.58 -2.76 3.97
C ILE A 216 8.80 -2.65 3.04
N PRO A 217 9.39 -3.76 2.53
CA PRO A 217 10.58 -3.66 1.70
C PRO A 217 10.31 -2.94 0.37
N ILE A 218 9.11 -3.06 -0.19
CA ILE A 218 8.76 -2.39 -1.46
C ILE A 218 8.56 -0.89 -1.24
N LEU A 219 7.96 -0.50 -0.13
CA LEU A 219 7.81 0.90 0.28
C LEU A 219 9.17 1.56 0.56
N GLU A 220 10.09 0.86 1.24
CA GLU A 220 11.46 1.35 1.46
C GLU A 220 12.19 1.56 0.13
N LEU A 221 12.04 0.65 -0.84
CA LEU A 221 12.56 0.83 -2.21
C LEU A 221 11.88 1.98 -2.97
N TYR A 222 10.59 2.21 -2.73
CA TYR A 222 9.83 3.27 -3.40
C TYR A 222 10.29 4.66 -2.99
N ILE A 223 10.49 4.89 -1.68
CA ILE A 223 10.93 6.20 -1.16
C ILE A 223 12.39 6.51 -1.50
N GLU A 224 13.20 5.51 -1.87
CA GLU A 224 14.56 5.71 -2.41
C GLU A 224 14.56 6.35 -3.81
N ILE A 225 13.43 6.37 -4.53
CA ILE A 225 13.35 6.87 -5.91
C ILE A 225 13.06 8.37 -5.91
N ASP A 226 14.00 9.18 -6.40
CA ASP A 226 13.86 10.62 -6.60
C ASP A 226 13.25 11.34 -5.37
N GLU A 227 12.13 12.04 -5.51
CA GLU A 227 11.47 12.80 -4.46
C GLU A 227 10.30 12.04 -3.84
N ASN A 228 10.18 10.73 -4.06
CA ASN A 228 9.08 9.92 -3.53
C ASN A 228 9.05 9.91 -1.99
N GLU A 229 10.17 10.16 -1.32
CA GLU A 229 10.22 10.38 0.13
C GLU A 229 9.36 11.58 0.58
N LYS A 230 9.12 12.56 -0.29
CA LYS A 230 8.26 13.70 0.01
C LYS A 230 6.77 13.39 -0.17
N GLU A 231 6.42 12.16 -0.54
CA GLU A 231 5.03 11.73 -0.66
C GLU A 231 4.47 11.32 0.70
N TYR A 232 3.48 12.07 1.16
CA TYR A 232 2.76 11.79 2.39
C TYR A 232 2.20 10.34 2.45
N PRO A 233 1.52 9.82 1.39
CA PRO A 233 0.93 8.49 1.45
C PRO A 233 1.96 7.37 1.63
N ALA A 234 3.16 7.49 1.08
CA ALA A 234 4.21 6.47 1.24
C ALA A 234 4.58 6.27 2.72
N HIS A 235 4.77 7.37 3.43
CA HIS A 235 5.03 7.35 4.87
C HIS A 235 3.84 6.90 5.69
N LYS A 236 2.61 7.28 5.30
CA LYS A 236 1.39 6.76 5.91
C LYS A 236 1.34 5.23 5.84
N TYR A 237 1.51 4.65 4.66
CA TYR A 237 1.47 3.19 4.49
C TYR A 237 2.59 2.49 5.25
N LEU A 238 3.81 3.04 5.25
CA LEU A 238 4.93 2.50 6.04
C LEU A 238 4.64 2.50 7.54
N ALA A 239 4.11 3.60 8.07
CA ALA A 239 3.72 3.69 9.48
C ALA A 239 2.70 2.60 9.83
N SER A 240 1.66 2.42 9.01
CA SER A 240 0.67 1.36 9.19
C SER A 240 1.29 -0.04 9.15
N CYS A 241 2.23 -0.30 8.23
CA CYS A 241 2.89 -1.59 8.13
C CYS A 241 3.76 -1.90 9.36
N TYR A 242 4.52 -0.91 9.86
CA TYR A 242 5.30 -1.10 11.08
C TYR A 242 4.45 -1.22 12.34
N ALA A 243 3.30 -0.55 12.40
CA ALA A 243 2.36 -0.74 13.51
C ALA A 243 1.74 -2.14 13.52
N PHE A 244 1.45 -2.69 12.33
CA PHE A 244 1.00 -4.06 12.20
C PHE A 244 2.05 -5.04 12.75
N GLU A 245 3.32 -4.90 12.35
CA GLU A 245 4.43 -5.69 12.87
C GLU A 245 4.61 -5.57 14.40
N GLU A 246 4.58 -4.34 14.94
CA GLU A 246 4.65 -4.11 16.39
C GLU A 246 3.56 -4.90 17.14
N ASN A 247 2.32 -4.85 16.66
CA ASN A 247 1.21 -5.56 17.28
C ASN A 247 1.29 -7.07 17.12
N MET A 248 1.79 -7.55 15.97
CA MET A 248 2.02 -8.98 15.76
C MET A 248 3.00 -9.52 16.81
N ILE A 249 4.10 -8.81 17.08
CA ILE A 249 5.04 -9.19 18.13
C ILE A 249 4.36 -9.14 19.51
N LYS A 250 3.65 -8.04 19.82
CA LYS A 250 2.97 -7.88 21.11
C LYS A 250 1.94 -8.96 21.37
N LYS A 251 1.21 -9.41 20.34
CA LYS A 251 0.14 -10.40 20.45
C LYS A 251 0.64 -11.83 20.58
N TYR A 252 1.64 -12.19 19.77
CA TYR A 252 2.09 -13.58 19.67
C TYR A 252 3.37 -13.88 20.45
N GLY A 253 4.04 -12.87 21.01
CA GLY A 253 5.29 -13.03 21.76
C GLY A 253 6.43 -13.66 20.95
N GLY A 254 6.33 -13.61 19.61
CA GLY A 254 7.18 -14.37 18.70
C GLY A 254 8.58 -13.79 18.46
N ALA A 255 8.91 -12.66 19.08
CA ALA A 255 10.18 -11.96 18.89
C ALA A 255 10.63 -11.26 20.18
N SER A 256 11.92 -10.89 20.23
CA SER A 256 12.48 -10.13 21.35
C SER A 256 11.87 -8.74 21.46
N GLU A 257 11.89 -8.19 22.69
CA GLU A 257 11.46 -6.82 22.94
C GLU A 257 12.22 -5.80 22.08
N ASP A 258 13.50 -6.06 21.77
CA ASP A 258 14.30 -5.25 20.86
C ASP A 258 13.68 -5.10 19.46
N GLN A 259 13.09 -6.17 18.91
CA GLN A 259 12.42 -6.11 17.61
C GLN A 259 11.11 -5.31 17.70
N MET A 260 10.38 -5.44 18.81
CA MET A 260 9.19 -4.63 19.07
C MET A 260 9.54 -3.14 19.11
N PHE A 261 10.59 -2.77 19.86
CA PHE A 261 11.05 -1.38 19.95
C PHE A 261 11.55 -0.85 18.61
N LYS A 262 12.24 -1.68 17.81
CA LYS A 262 12.64 -1.31 16.44
C LYS A 262 11.44 -0.97 15.56
N TYR A 263 10.39 -1.79 15.57
CA TYR A 263 9.19 -1.51 14.77
C TYR A 263 8.41 -0.32 15.30
N ARG A 264 8.30 -0.15 16.63
CA ARG A 264 7.72 1.06 17.23
C ARG A 264 8.45 2.33 16.79
N TYR A 265 9.79 2.33 16.86
CA TYR A 265 10.59 3.47 16.41
C TYR A 265 10.35 3.77 14.93
N LYS A 266 10.43 2.76 14.05
CA LYS A 266 10.20 2.96 12.62
C LYS A 266 8.77 3.44 12.30
N LYS A 267 7.76 2.92 13.01
CA LYS A 267 6.38 3.42 12.96
C LYS A 267 6.34 4.91 13.29
N ASN A 268 6.94 5.32 14.40
CA ASN A 268 6.94 6.71 14.87
C ASN A 268 7.67 7.65 13.90
N VAL A 269 8.82 7.23 13.35
CA VAL A 269 9.57 8.00 12.33
C VAL A 269 8.67 8.32 11.13
N HIS A 270 8.01 7.30 10.56
CA HIS A 270 7.18 7.52 9.39
C HIS A 270 5.84 8.20 9.70
N LEU A 271 5.26 7.97 10.89
CA LEU A 271 4.07 8.69 11.35
C LEU A 271 4.34 10.19 11.49
N LEU A 272 5.48 10.54 12.11
CA LEU A 272 5.88 11.94 12.28
C LEU A 272 6.16 12.59 10.93
N ARG A 273 6.86 11.89 10.03
CA ARG A 273 7.14 12.37 8.67
C ARG A 273 5.87 12.56 7.84
N ALA A 274 4.93 11.63 7.90
CA ALA A 274 3.63 11.76 7.24
C ALA A 274 2.87 13.00 7.76
N THR A 275 2.83 13.18 9.08
CA THR A 275 2.16 14.32 9.71
C THR A 275 2.82 15.65 9.32
N GLU A 276 4.15 15.68 9.24
CA GLU A 276 4.93 16.83 8.77
C GLU A 276 4.58 17.20 7.32
N LEU A 277 4.57 16.22 6.41
CA LEU A 277 4.33 16.45 5.00
C LEU A 277 2.91 16.97 4.73
N LYS A 278 1.92 16.44 5.47
CA LYS A 278 0.51 16.84 5.31
C LYS A 278 0.19 18.18 5.97
N TYR A 279 0.51 18.33 7.26
CA TYR A 279 0.08 19.48 8.08
C TYR A 279 1.19 20.51 8.30
N GLY A 280 2.46 20.11 8.29
CA GLY A 280 3.63 20.96 8.57
C GLY A 280 4.09 20.91 10.01
N LYS A 281 5.35 21.28 10.25
CA LYS A 281 5.99 21.21 11.58
C LYS A 281 5.30 22.07 12.66
N ASP A 282 4.77 23.23 12.28
CA ASP A 282 4.20 24.17 13.25
C ASP A 282 2.72 23.92 13.57
N SER A 283 2.11 22.95 12.86
CA SER A 283 0.71 22.60 12.96
C SER A 283 0.35 21.99 14.33
N PRO A 284 -0.89 22.17 14.81
CA PRO A 284 -1.35 21.53 16.04
C PRO A 284 -1.30 19.99 15.95
N GLU A 285 -1.56 19.42 14.76
CA GLU A 285 -1.50 17.98 14.49
C GLU A 285 -0.09 17.44 14.68
N TYR A 286 0.91 18.11 14.11
CA TYR A 286 2.32 17.71 14.28
C TYR A 286 2.73 17.76 15.75
N LYS A 287 2.39 18.83 16.47
CA LYS A 287 2.66 18.95 17.91
C LYS A 287 1.98 17.85 18.73
N HIS A 288 0.74 17.49 18.38
CA HIS A 288 0.03 16.39 19.02
C HIS A 288 0.74 15.05 18.82
N ILE A 289 1.15 14.74 17.59
CA ILE A 289 1.87 13.51 17.26
C ILE A 289 3.24 13.46 17.94
N VAL A 290 4.00 14.57 17.98
CA VAL A 290 5.26 14.66 18.74
C VAL A 290 5.04 14.32 20.21
N ASN A 291 3.99 14.84 20.83
CA ASN A 291 3.68 14.54 22.23
C ASN A 291 3.32 13.07 22.45
N LEU A 292 2.65 12.43 21.49
CA LEU A 292 2.32 11.01 21.54
C LEU A 292 3.57 10.14 21.39
N VAL A 293 4.43 10.45 20.42
CA VAL A 293 5.72 9.77 20.20
C VAL A 293 6.62 9.90 21.42
N ASN A 294 6.74 11.10 22.01
CA ASN A 294 7.54 11.31 23.22
C ASN A 294 7.05 10.45 24.39
N LYS A 295 5.73 10.25 24.55
CA LYS A 295 5.19 9.35 25.58
C LYS A 295 5.55 7.90 25.29
N ASP A 296 5.38 7.46 24.05
CA ASP A 296 5.70 6.09 23.62
C ASP A 296 7.19 5.77 23.78
N GLU A 297 8.07 6.73 23.50
CA GLU A 297 9.53 6.58 23.65
C GLU A 297 9.96 6.63 25.12
N VAL A 298 9.40 7.51 25.95
CA VAL A 298 9.70 7.54 27.40
C VAL A 298 9.28 6.25 28.11
N ILE A 299 8.18 5.61 27.67
CA ILE A 299 7.75 4.30 28.18
C ILE A 299 8.74 3.20 27.76
N SER A 300 9.38 3.30 26.59
CA SER A 300 10.35 2.30 26.11
C SER A 300 11.71 2.32 26.81
N VAL A 301 12.05 3.43 27.50
CA VAL A 301 13.34 3.59 28.20
C VAL A 301 13.24 3.25 29.70
N ARG A 302 12.04 3.09 30.26
CA ARG A 302 11.86 2.70 31.67
C ARG A 302 11.77 1.17 31.77
N PRO A 303 12.74 0.51 32.44
CA PRO A 303 12.78 -0.95 32.59
C PRO A 303 11.67 -1.50 33.48
#